data_AF-A0A815TEC7-F1
#
_entry.id   AF-A0A815TEC7-F1
#
_cell.length_a   1.000
_cell.length_b   1.000
_cell.length_c   1.000
_cell.angle_alpha   90.00
_cell.angle_beta   90.00
_cell.angle_gamma   90.00
#
_symmetry.space_group_name_H-M   'P 1'
#
loop_
_entity.id
_entity.type
_entity.pdbx_description
1 polymer ?
#
loop_
_entity_poly.entity_id
_entity_poly.type
_entity_poly.pdbx_seq_one_letter_code
_entity_poly.pdbx_strand_id
1 'polypeptide(L)'
;MTKEKKCTTVDNDFSSEDARHRFGISIQELEKLMQTRGHEGIKQLNDIYDGLSGIEQKLKTNLITGLSNDEIDLSIRIAAFGRNEIRQKPST
;
A
#
# COMPACT_ATOMS: atom_id res chain seq x y z
N MET A 1 4.51 -37.96 0.87
CA MET A 1 3.15 -37.44 0.66
C MET A 1 3.23 -35.92 0.53
N THR A 2 3.46 -35.46 -0.68
CA THR A 2 3.48 -34.05 -1.08
C THR A 2 2.05 -33.53 -1.08
N LYS A 3 1.72 -32.64 -0.14
CA LYS A 3 0.44 -31.91 -0.19
C LYS A 3 0.64 -30.74 -1.15
N GLU A 4 0.13 -30.90 -2.37
CA GLU A 4 -0.02 -29.83 -3.33
C GLU A 4 -0.88 -28.73 -2.71
N LYS A 5 -0.28 -27.56 -2.51
CA LYS A 5 -1.02 -26.35 -2.16
C LYS A 5 -1.72 -25.90 -3.43
N LYS A 6 -3.03 -26.17 -3.48
CA LYS A 6 -3.93 -25.66 -4.51
C LYS A 6 -3.86 -24.13 -4.48
N CYS A 7 -3.15 -23.56 -5.45
CA CYS A 7 -3.25 -22.14 -5.80
C CYS A 7 -4.70 -21.91 -6.24
N THR A 8 -5.50 -21.33 -5.34
CA THR A 8 -6.81 -20.80 -5.68
C THR A 8 -6.59 -19.53 -6.48
N THR A 9 -6.62 -19.68 -7.80
CA THR A 9 -6.88 -18.58 -8.73
C THR A 9 -8.24 -17.98 -8.35
N VAL A 10 -8.22 -16.90 -7.58
CA VAL A 10 -9.37 -16.03 -7.40
C VAL A 10 -9.28 -14.97 -8.49
N ASP A 11 -10.02 -15.22 -9.58
CA ASP A 11 -10.37 -14.21 -10.56
C ASP A 11 -11.18 -13.13 -9.83
N ASN A 12 -10.51 -12.09 -9.36
CA ASN A 12 -11.17 -10.93 -8.79
C ASN A 12 -10.67 -9.72 -9.57
N ASP A 13 -11.43 -9.36 -10.60
CA ASP A 13 -11.36 -8.06 -11.25
C ASP A 13 -11.74 -6.98 -10.22
N PHE A 14 -10.82 -6.64 -9.31
CA PHE A 14 -10.95 -5.47 -8.45
C PHE A 14 -10.65 -4.23 -9.31
N SER A 15 -11.66 -3.38 -9.49
CA SER A 15 -11.43 -2.03 -9.99
C SER A 15 -10.45 -1.30 -9.07
N SER A 16 -9.55 -0.49 -9.64
CA SER A 16 -8.58 0.28 -8.88
C SER A 16 -9.24 1.22 -7.85
N GLU A 17 -10.44 1.72 -8.16
CA GLU A 17 -11.21 2.59 -7.26
C GLU A 17 -11.71 1.83 -6.03
N ASP A 18 -12.26 0.63 -6.22
CA ASP A 18 -12.70 -0.21 -5.11
C ASP A 18 -11.54 -0.65 -4.22
N ALA A 19 -10.39 -0.93 -4.83
CA ALA A 19 -9.17 -1.24 -4.11
C ALA A 19 -8.68 -0.03 -3.28
N ARG A 20 -8.73 1.19 -3.83
CA ARG A 20 -8.37 2.42 -3.11
C ARG A 20 -9.27 2.70 -1.92
N HIS A 21 -10.59 2.49 -2.05
CA HIS A 21 -11.54 2.66 -0.94
C HIS A 21 -11.28 1.73 0.25
N ARG A 22 -10.49 0.67 0.08
CA ARG A 22 -10.08 -0.19 1.20
C ARG A 22 -9.02 0.43 2.08
N PHE A 23 -8.35 1.49 1.65
CA PHE A 23 -7.32 2.18 2.42
C PHE A 23 -7.79 3.56 2.85
N GLY A 24 -7.27 4.02 3.99
CA GLY A 24 -7.64 5.32 4.58
C GLY A 24 -6.72 6.47 4.16
N ILE A 25 -5.92 6.27 3.12
CA ILE A 25 -4.94 7.22 2.60
C ILE A 25 -4.78 7.07 1.09
N SER A 26 -4.68 8.19 0.39
CA SER A 26 -4.46 8.27 -1.04
C SER A 26 -2.97 8.30 -1.41
N ILE A 27 -2.66 8.01 -2.67
CA ILE A 27 -1.29 8.14 -3.21
C ILE A 27 -0.80 9.60 -3.10
N GLN A 28 -1.67 10.58 -3.35
CA GLN A 28 -1.33 12.00 -3.29
C GLN A 28 -0.94 12.44 -1.86
N GLU A 29 -1.67 11.96 -0.86
CA GLU A 29 -1.35 12.20 0.55
C GLU A 29 -0.03 11.54 0.95
N LEU A 30 0.20 10.30 0.50
CA LEU A 30 1.44 9.58 0.74
C LEU A 30 2.63 10.29 0.06
N GLU A 31 2.45 10.77 -1.17
CA GLU A 31 3.46 11.54 -1.90
C GLU A 31 3.81 12.82 -1.14
N LYS A 32 2.81 13.59 -0.72
CA LYS A 32 3.01 14.81 0.08
C LYS A 32 3.76 14.51 1.37
N LEU A 33 3.39 13.45 2.08
CA LEU A 33 4.09 13.02 3.29
C LEU A 33 5.55 12.67 2.98
N MET A 34 5.80 11.93 1.90
CA MET A 34 7.14 11.54 1.45
C MET A 34 8.00 12.71 0.94
N GLN A 35 7.42 13.88 0.63
CA GLN A 35 8.17 15.08 0.27
C GLN A 35 8.65 15.87 1.50
N THR A 36 7.98 15.73 2.65
CA THR A 36 8.38 16.43 3.88
C THR A 36 9.62 15.82 4.53
N ARG A 37 10.37 16.65 5.27
CA ARG A 37 11.65 16.26 5.89
C ARG A 37 11.77 16.85 7.29
N GLY A 38 12.56 16.19 8.15
CA GLY A 38 12.92 16.69 9.48
C GLY A 38 11.71 16.95 10.39
N HIS A 39 11.79 18.03 11.17
CA HIS A 39 10.78 18.38 12.18
C HIS A 39 9.40 18.68 11.58
N GLU A 40 9.34 19.30 10.40
CA GLU A 40 8.08 19.60 9.72
C GLU A 40 7.33 18.33 9.33
N GLY A 41 8.04 17.31 8.83
CA GLY A 41 7.45 16.02 8.50
C GLY A 41 6.90 15.29 9.73
N ILE A 42 7.62 15.33 10.86
CA ILE A 42 7.15 14.74 12.13
C ILE A 42 5.88 15.46 12.60
N LYS A 43 5.85 16.80 12.52
CA LYS A 43 4.68 17.58 12.88
C LYS A 43 3.48 17.23 11.99
N GLN A 44 3.66 17.23 10.68
CA GLN A 44 2.59 16.89 9.74
C GLN A 44 2.08 15.45 9.94
N LEU A 45 2.99 14.51 10.22
CA LEU A 45 2.65 13.13 10.51
C LEU A 45 1.71 13.03 11.73
N ASN A 46 2.04 13.72 12.82
CA ASN A 46 1.24 13.72 14.03
C ASN A 46 -0.08 14.48 13.86
N ASP A 47 -0.06 15.65 13.22
CA ASP A 47 -1.22 16.55 13.12
C ASP A 47 -2.29 16.05 12.13
N ILE A 48 -1.88 15.38 11.03
CA ILE A 48 -2.80 14.97 9.94
C ILE A 48 -3.12 13.48 10.00
N TYR A 49 -2.17 12.66 10.40
CA TYR A 49 -2.26 11.20 10.26
C TYR A 49 -2.27 10.47 11.60
N ASP A 50 -2.49 11.16 12.72
CA ASP A 50 -2.46 10.59 14.08
C ASP A 50 -1.16 9.83 14.37
N GLY A 51 -0.05 10.35 13.84
CA GLY A 51 1.28 9.78 14.03
C GLY A 51 1.48 8.46 13.26
N LEU A 52 2.36 7.61 13.80
CA LEU A 52 2.66 6.32 13.21
C LEU A 52 1.46 5.35 13.27
N SER A 53 0.69 5.38 14.36
CA SER A 53 -0.45 4.48 14.53
C SER A 53 -1.58 4.76 13.55
N GLY A 54 -1.88 6.03 13.24
CA GLY A 54 -2.87 6.33 12.23
C GLY A 54 -2.41 5.95 10.82
N ILE A 55 -1.13 6.07 10.49
CA ILE A 55 -0.57 5.52 9.23
C ILE A 55 -0.70 4.00 9.18
N GLU A 56 -0.38 3.31 10.28
CA GLU A 56 -0.53 1.85 10.41
C GLU A 56 -1.95 1.40 10.05
N GLN A 57 -2.96 2.06 10.66
CA GLN A 57 -4.38 1.78 10.42
C GLN A 57 -4.82 2.13 9.00
N LYS A 58 -4.40 3.29 8.49
CA LYS A 58 -4.78 3.77 7.14
C LYS A 58 -4.22 2.88 6.03
N LEU A 59 -2.98 2.41 6.18
CA LEU A 59 -2.34 1.49 5.23
C LEU A 59 -2.64 0.01 5.52
N LYS A 60 -3.33 -0.30 6.62
CA LYS A 60 -3.63 -1.67 7.07
C LYS A 60 -2.38 -2.55 7.07
N THR A 61 -1.28 -2.03 7.62
CA THR A 61 -0.02 -2.76 7.77
C THR A 61 0.31 -2.90 9.25
N ASN A 62 1.25 -3.76 9.62
CA ASN A 62 1.88 -3.69 10.92
C ASN A 62 3.23 -2.96 10.78
N LEU A 63 3.55 -2.03 11.68
CA LEU A 63 4.81 -1.29 11.60
C LEU A 63 6.05 -2.09 12.02
N ILE A 64 5.86 -3.17 12.79
CA ILE A 64 6.93 -4.03 13.29
C ILE A 64 7.12 -5.23 12.37
N THR A 65 6.04 -5.94 12.06
CA THR A 65 6.08 -7.19 11.30
C THR A 65 5.79 -7.02 9.81
N GLY A 66 5.34 -5.85 9.38
CA GLY A 66 5.00 -5.57 7.98
C GLY A 66 3.68 -6.20 7.52
N LEU A 67 3.63 -6.51 6.22
CA LEU A 67 2.49 -7.14 5.56
C LEU A 67 2.55 -8.67 5.64
N SER A 68 1.38 -9.30 5.67
CA SER A 68 1.27 -10.74 5.45
C SER A 68 1.57 -11.09 3.99
N ASN A 69 2.19 -12.24 3.73
CA ASN A 69 2.40 -12.78 2.37
C ASN A 69 1.10 -13.36 1.75
N ASP A 70 -0.04 -12.75 2.04
CA ASP A 70 -1.32 -13.13 1.46
C ASP A 70 -1.41 -12.59 0.02
N GLU A 71 -1.51 -13.49 -0.95
CA GLU A 71 -1.56 -13.14 -2.36
C GLU A 71 -2.76 -12.23 -2.69
N ILE A 72 -3.87 -12.39 -1.97
CA ILE A 72 -5.07 -11.58 -2.16
C ILE A 72 -4.82 -10.15 -1.68
N ASP A 73 -4.34 -9.96 -0.46
CA ASP A 73 -3.98 -8.63 0.06
C ASP A 73 -2.96 -7.91 -0.83
N LEU A 74 -1.94 -8.64 -1.31
CA LEU A 74 -0.95 -8.10 -2.23
C LEU A 74 -1.57 -7.66 -3.57
N SER A 75 -2.48 -8.45 -4.14
CA SER A 75 -3.17 -8.08 -5.39
C SER A 75 -4.01 -6.81 -5.23
N ILE A 76 -4.72 -6.65 -4.11
CA ILE A 76 -5.52 -5.45 -3.80
C ILE A 76 -4.61 -4.24 -3.64
N ARG A 77 -3.48 -4.37 -2.96
CA ARG A 77 -2.50 -3.28 -2.81
C ARG A 77 -1.92 -2.85 -4.16
N ILE A 78 -1.60 -3.81 -5.02
CA ILE A 78 -1.13 -3.52 -6.39
C ILE A 78 -2.21 -2.78 -7.19
N ALA A 79 -3.48 -3.19 -7.08
CA ALA A 79 -4.59 -2.49 -7.74
C ALA A 79 -4.83 -1.08 -7.18
N ALA A 80 -4.64 -0.88 -5.86
CA ALA A 80 -4.84 0.42 -5.21
C ALA A 80 -3.70 1.42 -5.48
N PHE A 81 -2.45 0.97 -5.33
CA PHE A 81 -1.25 1.82 -5.32
C PHE A 81 -0.36 1.67 -6.55
N GLY A 82 -0.57 0.64 -7.37
CA GLY A 82 0.30 0.29 -8.50
C GLY A 82 1.46 -0.63 -8.11
N ARG A 83 2.30 -0.94 -9.10
CA ARG A 83 3.52 -1.75 -8.93
C ARG A 83 4.74 -0.86 -8.75
N ASN A 84 5.68 -1.27 -7.90
CA ASN A 84 6.97 -0.58 -7.72
C ASN A 84 7.96 -0.90 -8.87
N GLU A 85 7.52 -0.67 -10.11
CA GLU A 85 8.32 -0.91 -11.31
C GLU A 85 8.73 0.43 -11.92
N ILE A 86 10.02 0.70 -11.93
CA ILE A 86 10.57 1.85 -12.66
C ILE A 86 10.62 1.47 -14.13
N ARG A 87 9.63 1.92 -14.91
CA ARG A 87 9.65 1.71 -16.37
C ARG A 87 10.80 2.50 -16.97
N GLN A 88 11.66 1.81 -17.74
CA GLN A 88 12.67 2.48 -18.55
C GLN A 88 11.96 3.34 -19.61
N LYS A 89 12.47 4.55 -19.85
CA LYS A 89 11.94 5.40 -20.93
C LYS A 89 12.18 4.68 -22.27
N PRO A 90 11.21 4.69 -23.21
CA PRO A 90 11.43 4.10 -24.51
C PRO A 90 12.60 4.82 -25.19
N SER A 91 13.61 4.06 -25.64
CA SER A 91 14.70 4.61 -26.44
C SER A 91 14.13 5.08 -27.77
N THR A 92 14.14 6.40 -27.98
CA THR A 92 13.87 7.01 -29.30
C THR A 92 15.04 6.75 -30.24
#